data_AF-A0A645BSM1-F1
#
_entry.id   AF-A0A645BSM1-F1
#
_cell.length_a   1.000
_cell.length_b   1.000
_cell.length_c   1.000
_cell.angle_alpha   90.00
_cell.angle_beta   90.00
_cell.angle_gamma   90.00
#
_symmetry.space_group_name_H-M   'P 1'
#
loop_
_entity.id
_entity.type
_entity.pdbx_description
1 polymer ?
#
loop_
_entity_poly.entity_id
_entity_poly.type
_entity_poly.pdbx_seq_one_letter_code
_entity_poly.pdbx_strand_id
1 'polypeptide(L)'
;MGVDIYYVDVYSKDGYSEEIYAKLVDIIKDHLKVVDGVPTFYVPQVFVIKDGEIVGEHLSLVDSYNINEDGDMNEKQRNELKKIYIEIIEKLR
;
A
#
# COMPACT_ATOMS: atom_id res chain seq x y z
N MET A 1 7.24 -10.98 -18.78
CA MET A 1 7.75 -10.28 -17.59
C MET A 1 6.77 -10.57 -16.48
N GLY A 2 7.21 -11.23 -15.41
CA GLY A 2 6.39 -11.48 -14.21
C GLY A 2 6.53 -10.30 -13.25
N VAL A 3 5.49 -10.07 -12.44
CA VAL A 3 5.54 -9.18 -11.28
C VAL A 3 5.41 -10.08 -10.06
N ASP A 4 6.39 -9.99 -9.15
CA ASP A 4 6.30 -10.68 -7.86
C ASP A 4 5.46 -9.82 -6.91
N ILE A 5 4.38 -10.40 -6.38
CA ILE A 5 3.48 -9.72 -5.45
C ILE A 5 3.64 -10.37 -4.08
N TYR A 6 4.09 -9.56 -3.12
CA TYR A 6 4.20 -9.96 -1.72
C TYR A 6 3.03 -9.36 -0.93
N TYR A 7 2.46 -10.14 -0.01
CA TYR A 7 1.47 -9.66 0.95
C TYR A 7 1.97 -9.92 2.36
N VAL A 8 1.69 -8.98 3.27
CA VAL A 8 1.97 -9.16 4.69
C VAL A 8 0.76 -9.84 5.32
N ASP A 9 0.95 -11.07 5.81
CA ASP A 9 -0.05 -11.73 6.63
C ASP A 9 0.03 -11.21 8.07
N VAL A 10 -0.79 -10.20 8.36
CA VAL A 10 -0.92 -9.58 9.69
C VAL A 10 -1.54 -10.51 10.74
N TYR A 11 -2.13 -11.64 10.34
CA TYR A 11 -2.70 -12.64 11.25
C TYR A 11 -1.72 -13.77 11.57
N SER A 12 -0.56 -13.81 10.93
CA SER A 12 0.48 -14.80 11.22
C SER A 12 1.11 -14.53 12.59
N LYS A 13 1.25 -15.60 13.40
CA LYS A 13 1.86 -15.52 14.74
C LYS A 13 3.37 -15.23 14.70
N ASP A 14 4.00 -15.51 13.58
CA ASP A 14 5.46 -15.48 13.41
C ASP A 14 5.96 -14.18 12.75
N GLY A 15 5.05 -13.32 12.26
CA GLY A 15 5.39 -12.21 11.37
C GLY A 15 5.29 -10.80 11.95
N TYR A 16 4.74 -10.63 13.16
CA TYR A 16 4.49 -9.31 13.74
C TYR A 16 5.19 -9.14 15.08
N SER A 17 6.34 -8.47 15.07
CA SER A 17 6.94 -7.89 16.27
C SER A 17 7.00 -6.36 16.13
N GLU A 18 6.93 -5.66 17.26
CA GLU A 18 7.10 -4.20 17.28
C GLU A 18 8.44 -3.78 16.65
N GLU A 19 9.49 -4.59 16.80
CA GLU A 19 10.81 -4.34 16.21
C GLU A 19 10.77 -4.40 14.67
N ILE A 20 10.12 -5.43 14.10
CA ILE A 20 9.99 -5.57 12.64
C ILE A 20 9.15 -4.43 12.07
N TYR A 21 8.05 -4.09 12.76
CA TYR A 21 7.20 -2.98 12.37
C TYR A 21 7.96 -1.64 12.40
N ALA A 22 8.71 -1.36 13.47
CA ALA A 22 9.51 -0.15 13.59
C ALA A 22 10.58 -0.04 12.49
N LYS A 23 11.25 -1.15 12.16
CA LYS A 23 12.22 -1.21 11.04
C LYS A 23 11.53 -0.93 9.70
N LEU A 24 10.38 -1.53 9.45
CA LEU A 24 9.60 -1.28 8.24
C LEU A 24 9.24 0.20 8.10
N VAL A 25 8.66 0.79 9.16
CA VAL A 25 8.26 2.20 9.18
C VAL A 25 9.46 3.11 8.94
N ASP A 26 10.62 2.84 9.54
CA ASP A 26 11.82 3.65 9.31
C ASP A 26 12.31 3.62 7.85
N ILE A 27 12.22 2.45 7.19
CA ILE A 27 12.58 2.30 5.77
C ILE A 27 11.64 3.10 4.86
N ILE A 28 10.34 3.11 5.16
CA ILE A 28 9.31 3.68 4.27
C ILE A 28 8.81 5.06 4.70
N LYS A 29 9.33 5.65 5.79
CA LYS A 29 8.77 6.86 6.42
C LYS A 29 8.60 8.06 5.47
N ASP A 30 9.49 8.21 4.49
CA ASP A 30 9.44 9.30 3.51
C ASP A 30 8.27 9.15 2.51
N HIS A 31 7.68 7.97 2.46
CA HIS A 31 6.52 7.57 1.66
C HIS A 31 5.23 7.47 2.48
N LEU A 32 5.28 7.81 3.77
CA LEU A 32 4.13 7.78 4.66
C LEU A 32 3.50 9.16 4.80
N LYS A 33 2.18 9.18 5.01
CA LYS A 33 1.52 10.41 5.45
C LYS A 33 1.99 10.78 6.84
N VAL A 34 2.24 12.07 7.06
CA VAL A 34 2.57 12.62 8.37
C VAL A 34 1.29 13.10 9.05
N VAL A 35 0.99 12.54 10.21
CA VAL A 35 -0.15 12.94 11.05
C VAL A 35 0.39 13.36 12.40
N ASP A 36 0.06 14.58 12.84
CA ASP A 36 0.56 15.17 14.09
C ASP A 36 2.10 15.12 14.25
N GLY A 37 2.82 15.23 13.12
CA GLY A 37 4.29 15.18 13.08
C GLY A 37 4.88 13.76 13.05
N VAL A 38 4.05 12.72 12.99
CA VAL A 38 4.48 11.31 12.99
C VAL A 38 4.19 10.67 11.63
N PRO A 39 5.20 10.12 10.92
CA PRO A 39 4.98 9.27 9.75
C PRO A 39 4.13 8.06 10.14
N THR A 40 2.96 7.93 9.53
CA THR A 40 1.94 6.96 9.94
C THR A 40 1.65 5.99 8.80
N PHE A 41 1.81 4.70 9.09
CA PHE A 41 1.48 3.62 8.17
C PHE A 41 -0.02 3.30 8.26
N TYR A 42 -0.70 3.33 7.13
CA TYR A 42 -2.13 3.02 7.02
C TYR A 42 -2.34 1.82 6.12
N VAL A 43 -3.49 1.15 6.28
CA VAL A 43 -3.87 0.02 5.44
C VAL A 43 -5.18 0.30 4.70
N PRO A 44 -5.31 -0.09 3.42
CA PRO A 44 -4.26 -0.70 2.58
C PRO A 44 -3.23 0.34 2.11
N GLN A 45 -1.95 -0.02 2.09
CA GLN A 45 -0.88 0.77 1.48
C GLN A 45 0.01 -0.14 0.63
N VAL A 46 0.16 0.23 -0.64
CA VAL A 46 0.84 -0.54 -1.67
C VAL A 46 2.09 0.22 -2.11
N PHE A 47 3.19 -0.51 -2.24
CA PHE A 47 4.45 0.02 -2.75
C PHE A 47 4.91 -0.78 -3.97
N VAL A 48 5.53 -0.09 -4.92
CA VAL A 48 6.19 -0.67 -6.09
C VAL A 48 7.68 -0.45 -5.92
N ILE A 49 8.44 -1.55 -5.89
CA ILE A 49 9.88 -1.53 -5.60
C ILE A 49 10.65 -2.00 -6.84
N LYS A 50 11.65 -1.23 -7.25
CA LYS A 50 12.59 -1.55 -8.34
C LYS A 50 14.01 -1.35 -7.84
N ASP A 51 14.86 -2.36 -7.98
CA ASP A 51 16.27 -2.32 -7.59
C ASP A 51 16.51 -1.87 -6.12
N GLY A 52 15.57 -2.20 -5.22
CA GLY A 52 15.64 -1.85 -3.80
C GLY A 52 15.06 -0.48 -3.45
N GLU A 53 14.57 0.28 -4.43
CA GLU A 53 13.99 1.61 -4.23
C GLU A 53 12.48 1.62 -4.49
N ILE A 54 11.75 2.43 -3.71
CA ILE A 54 10.31 2.64 -3.92
C ILE A 54 10.14 3.60 -5.10
N VAL A 55 9.58 3.11 -6.19
CA VAL A 55 9.33 3.90 -7.42
C VAL A 55 7.86 4.33 -7.54
N GLY A 56 6.96 3.70 -6.80
CA GLY A 56 5.54 4.05 -6.77
C GLY A 56 4.88 3.63 -5.46
N GLU A 57 3.79 4.32 -5.14
CA GLU A 57 2.99 4.03 -3.96
C GLU A 57 1.51 4.32 -4.23
N HIS A 58 0.64 3.67 -3.47
CA HIS A 58 -0.77 3.99 -3.39
C HIS A 58 -1.29 3.72 -1.99
N LEU A 59 -2.00 4.69 -1.43
CA LEU A 59 -2.63 4.60 -0.12
C LEU A 59 -4.15 4.56 -0.29
N SER A 60 -4.81 3.67 0.45
CA SER A 60 -6.26 3.45 0.47
C SER A 60 -6.80 2.71 -0.75
N LEU A 61 -8.12 2.77 -0.94
CA LEU A 61 -8.83 2.32 -2.14
C LEU A 61 -8.94 3.50 -3.12
N VAL A 62 -10.15 3.88 -3.51
CA VAL A 62 -10.40 5.06 -4.33
C VAL A 62 -11.08 6.13 -3.48
N ASP A 63 -10.89 7.41 -3.82
CA ASP A 63 -11.43 8.54 -3.05
C ASP A 63 -12.96 8.50 -2.91
N SER A 64 -13.63 7.85 -3.87
CA SER A 64 -15.08 7.69 -3.89
C SER A 64 -15.61 6.53 -3.05
N TYR A 65 -14.76 5.74 -2.39
CA TYR A 65 -15.17 4.61 -1.57
C TYR A 65 -15.23 4.99 -0.08
N ASN A 66 -16.35 4.69 0.57
CA ASN A 66 -16.54 4.90 2.00
C ASN A 66 -16.78 3.57 2.72
N ILE A 67 -15.81 3.11 3.51
CA ILE A 67 -15.87 1.82 4.21
C ILE A 67 -17.04 1.70 5.21
N ASN A 68 -17.61 2.82 5.67
CA ASN A 68 -18.72 2.81 6.64
C ASN A 68 -20.10 2.79 5.96
N GLU A 69 -20.17 3.17 4.69
CA GLU A 69 -21.42 3.35 3.94
C GLU A 69 -21.53 2.38 2.77
N ASP A 70 -20.41 2.04 2.15
CA ASP A 70 -20.32 1.13 1.02
C ASP A 70 -20.05 -0.29 1.50
N GLY A 71 -20.73 -1.26 0.86
CA GLY A 71 -20.34 -2.66 0.94
C GLY A 71 -19.12 -2.94 0.06
N ASP A 72 -19.31 -3.77 -0.95
CA ASP A 72 -18.28 -4.01 -1.96
C ASP A 72 -18.13 -2.82 -2.91
N MET A 73 -16.89 -2.54 -3.35
CA MET A 73 -16.64 -1.56 -4.41
C MET A 73 -17.46 -1.88 -5.65
N ASN A 74 -18.09 -0.87 -6.25
CA ASN A 74 -18.77 -1.02 -7.53
C ASN A 74 -17.79 -1.20 -8.71
N GLU A 75 -18.30 -1.48 -9.90
CA GLU A 75 -17.47 -1.73 -11.08
C GLU A 75 -16.57 -0.54 -11.45
N LYS A 76 -17.07 0.69 -11.33
CA LYS A 76 -16.29 1.89 -11.64
C LYS A 76 -15.12 2.04 -10.67
N GLN A 77 -15.39 1.91 -9.37
CA GLN A 77 -14.37 1.96 -8.31
C GLN A 77 -13.31 0.86 -8.51
N ARG A 78 -13.72 -0.36 -8.86
CA ARG A 78 -12.78 -1.46 -9.15
C ARG A 78 -11.91 -1.17 -10.38
N ASN A 79 -12.49 -0.62 -11.43
CA ASN A 79 -11.75 -0.29 -12.65
C ASN A 79 -10.78 0.88 -12.42
N GLU A 80 -11.18 1.86 -11.62
CA GLU A 80 -10.31 2.95 -11.19
C GLU A 80 -9.12 2.43 -10.38
N LEU A 81 -9.36 1.61 -9.35
CA LEU A 81 -8.29 1.03 -8.55
C LEU A 81 -7.33 0.17 -9.39
N LYS A 82 -7.85 -0.64 -10.32
CA LYS A 82 -7.03 -1.40 -11.27
C LYS A 82 -6.16 -0.48 -12.13
N LYS A 83 -6.71 0.65 -12.59
CA LYS A 83 -5.97 1.61 -13.40
C LYS A 83 -4.82 2.24 -12.60
N ILE A 84 -5.07 2.64 -11.36
CA ILE A 84 -4.03 3.14 -10.45
C ILE A 84 -2.91 2.11 -10.31
N TYR A 85 -3.26 0.83 -10.08
CA TYR A 85 -2.27 -0.24 -9.95
C TYR A 85 -1.47 -0.49 -11.24
N ILE A 86 -2.11 -0.42 -12.41
CA ILE A 86 -1.41 -0.51 -13.69
C ILE A 86 -0.41 0.65 -13.82
N GLU A 87 -0.84 1.88 -13.57
CA GLU A 87 0.00 3.08 -13.69
C GLU A 87 1.23 3.03 -12.78
N ILE A 88 1.09 2.56 -11.53
CA ILE A 88 2.24 2.42 -10.63
C ILE A 88 3.14 1.22 -11.01
N ILE A 89 2.58 0.12 -11.50
CA ILE A 89 3.35 -1.07 -11.95
C ILE A 89 4.14 -0.75 -13.22
N GLU A 90 3.64 0.11 -14.09
CA GLU A 90 4.37 0.53 -15.29
C GLU A 90 5.70 1.22 -14.97
N LYS A 91 5.87 1.76 -13.76
CA LYS A 91 7.15 2.30 -13.28
C LYS A 91 8.23 1.22 -13.06
N LEU A 92 7.86 -0.07 -13.08
CA LEU A 92 8.83 -1.16 -13.09
C LEU A 92 9.56 -1.30 -14.43
N ARG A 93 8.98 -0.80 -15.53
CA ARG A 93 9.62 -0.82 -16.86
C ARG A 93 10.79 0.16 -16.90
#